data_AF-A0AAN1WLI0-F1
#
_entry.id   AF-A0AAN1WLI0-F1
#
_cell.length_a   1.000
_cell.length_b   1.000
_cell.length_c   1.000
_cell.angle_alpha   90.00
_cell.angle_beta   90.00
_cell.angle_gamma   90.00
#
_symmetry.space_group_name_H-M   'P 1'
#
loop_
_entity.id
_entity.type
_entity.pdbx_description
1 polymer ?
#
loop_
_entity_poly.entity_id
_entity_poly.type
_entity_poly.pdbx_seq_one_letter_code
_entity_poly.pdbx_strand_id
1 'polypeptide(L)'
;MITPVEKKLVQEKNKFYLLLAIYISLMPIGIIIILSVMYYGLHIYMIVLGLLLCSAFIVGTWDLCAQRKKLAFERDPENVKSPNLFDVEDMESMFDHSHYPDFPVTGYISAIVFFAVGLGLFFHPGLAMMGFEGQIKAKSWPTVEGVVVHSRVLEHPIPSTNRPYKAELLFRYEVDGKSYNLDEPYRGQSLSWRDNMSAYKERSRYKTGAPVTIHYEPGNPYNATIEVKLSMWSIVQFWILAFCIYLGFTFLAGSTQQTWRFIQSRKDR
;
A
#
# COMPACT_ATOMS: atom_id res chain seq x y z
N MET A 1 -0.06 -64.75 2.21
CA MET A 1 0.12 -64.11 3.54
C MET A 1 1.36 -63.24 3.45
N ILE A 2 1.23 -61.92 3.61
CA ILE A 2 2.38 -60.99 3.56
C ILE A 2 3.21 -61.22 4.82
N THR A 3 4.52 -61.42 4.65
CA THR A 3 5.41 -61.69 5.78
C THR A 3 5.50 -60.46 6.72
N PRO A 4 5.78 -60.62 8.02
CA PRO A 4 5.90 -59.50 8.96
C PRO A 4 6.94 -58.46 8.51
N VAL A 5 7.98 -58.91 7.79
CA VAL A 5 9.05 -58.07 7.24
C VAL A 5 8.53 -57.20 6.09
N GLU A 6 7.76 -57.78 5.16
CA GLU A 6 7.16 -57.04 4.04
C GLU A 6 6.14 -55.99 4.52
N LYS A 7 5.34 -56.29 5.56
CA LYS A 7 4.43 -55.30 6.17
C LYS A 7 5.18 -54.09 6.72
N LYS A 8 6.32 -54.33 7.38
CA LYS A 8 7.16 -53.27 7.95
C LYS A 8 7.78 -52.40 6.86
N LEU A 9 8.23 -53.02 5.77
CA LEU A 9 8.78 -52.35 4.59
C LEU A 9 7.75 -51.47 3.87
N VAL A 10 6.51 -51.96 3.69
CA VAL A 10 5.41 -51.18 3.10
C VAL A 10 5.03 -49.99 3.99
N GLN A 11 5.03 -50.17 5.31
CA GLN A 11 4.71 -49.11 6.26
C GLN A 11 5.78 -48.00 6.27
N GLU A 12 7.07 -48.37 6.22
CA GLU A 12 8.20 -47.46 6.06
C GLU A 12 8.12 -46.69 4.73
N LYS A 13 7.85 -47.40 3.62
CA LYS A 13 7.70 -46.79 2.30
C LYS A 13 6.54 -45.77 2.26
N ASN A 14 5.39 -46.12 2.85
CA ASN A 14 4.24 -45.23 2.92
C ASN A 14 4.52 -43.98 3.77
N LYS A 15 5.24 -44.12 4.89
CA LYS A 15 5.70 -42.95 5.67
C LYS A 15 6.62 -42.05 4.86
N PHE A 16 7.56 -42.63 4.10
CA PHE A 16 8.46 -41.87 3.24
C PHE A 16 7.71 -41.09 2.15
N TYR A 17 6.76 -41.73 1.46
CA TYR A 17 5.92 -41.03 0.47
C TYR A 17 5.04 -39.94 1.09
N LEU A 18 4.52 -40.16 2.30
CA LEU A 18 3.71 -39.16 3.00
C LEU A 18 4.55 -37.93 3.37
N LEU A 19 5.78 -38.14 3.87
CA LEU A 19 6.73 -37.07 4.18
C LEU A 19 7.16 -36.32 2.91
N LEU A 20 7.41 -37.04 1.82
CA LEU A 20 7.76 -36.45 0.53
C LEU A 20 6.60 -35.60 -0.05
N ALA A 21 5.36 -36.08 0.06
CA ALA A 21 4.16 -35.35 -0.38
C ALA A 21 3.93 -34.08 0.45
N ILE A 22 4.12 -34.15 1.78
CA ILE A 22 4.07 -32.98 2.66
C ILE A 22 5.16 -31.97 2.28
N TYR A 23 6.40 -32.44 2.05
CA TYR A 23 7.52 -31.58 1.66
C TYR A 23 7.25 -30.85 0.34
N ILE A 24 6.79 -31.57 -0.69
CA ILE A 24 6.45 -30.99 -2.00
C ILE A 24 5.30 -29.97 -1.87
N SER A 25 4.33 -30.22 -0.99
CA SER A 25 3.19 -29.31 -0.75
C SER A 25 3.59 -28.04 0.02
N LEU A 26 4.60 -28.13 0.89
CA LEU A 26 5.09 -27.00 1.69
C LEU A 26 6.15 -26.17 0.96
N MET A 27 6.86 -26.76 -0.01
CA MET A 27 7.89 -26.08 -0.81
C MET A 27 7.40 -24.78 -1.51
N PRO A 28 6.23 -24.74 -2.19
CA PRO A 28 5.74 -23.50 -2.79
C PRO A 28 5.37 -22.44 -1.74
N ILE A 29 4.91 -22.85 -0.55
CA ILE A 29 4.60 -21.93 0.56
C ILE A 29 5.89 -21.27 1.06
N GLY A 30 6.97 -22.04 1.20
CA GLY A 30 8.28 -21.51 1.57
C GLY A 30 8.82 -20.50 0.55
N ILE A 31 8.68 -20.80 -0.74
CA ILE A 31 9.09 -19.88 -1.83
C ILE A 31 8.25 -18.60 -1.80
N ILE A 32 6.93 -18.69 -1.62
CA ILE A 32 6.05 -17.52 -1.51
C ILE A 32 6.44 -16.65 -0.32
N ILE A 33 6.77 -17.25 0.84
CA ILE A 33 7.23 -16.49 2.01
C ILE A 33 8.54 -15.78 1.73
N ILE A 34 9.51 -16.45 1.12
CA ILE A 34 10.81 -15.85 0.78
C ILE A 34 10.63 -14.70 -0.21
N LEU A 35 9.84 -14.88 -1.27
CA LEU A 35 9.55 -13.84 -2.25
C LEU A 35 8.82 -12.66 -1.63
N SER A 36 7.88 -12.92 -0.71
CA SER A 36 7.17 -11.90 0.05
C SER A 36 8.12 -11.08 0.93
N VAL A 37 8.99 -11.75 1.70
CA VAL A 37 10.01 -11.09 2.53
C VAL A 37 11.00 -10.29 1.69
N MET A 38 11.46 -10.83 0.55
CA MET A 38 12.33 -10.10 -0.38
C MET A 38 11.63 -8.89 -0.99
N TYR A 39 10.35 -9.02 -1.36
CA TYR A 39 9.54 -7.93 -1.88
C TYR A 39 9.38 -6.82 -0.84
N TYR A 40 8.96 -7.15 0.39
CA TYR A 40 8.86 -6.17 1.47
C TYR A 40 10.20 -5.56 1.87
N GLY A 41 11.28 -6.35 1.86
CA GLY A 41 12.64 -5.87 2.10
C GLY A 41 13.09 -4.87 1.04
N LEU A 42 12.82 -5.15 -0.24
CA LEU A 42 13.09 -4.22 -1.34
C LEU A 42 12.27 -2.93 -1.20
N HIS A 43 11.01 -3.03 -0.77
CA HIS A 43 10.15 -1.86 -0.51
C HIS A 43 10.68 -0.98 0.63
N ILE A 44 11.05 -1.58 1.76
CA ILE A 44 11.65 -0.84 2.88
C ILE A 44 12.97 -0.21 2.43
N TYR A 45 13.78 -0.93 1.66
CA TYR A 45 15.02 -0.42 1.09
C TYR A 45 14.78 0.80 0.19
N MET A 46 13.79 0.76 -0.70
CA MET A 46 13.46 1.89 -1.58
C MET A 46 12.95 3.11 -0.82
N ILE A 47 12.16 2.92 0.25
CA ILE A 47 11.70 4.02 1.11
C ILE A 47 12.88 4.63 1.88
N VAL A 48 13.72 3.80 2.50
CA VAL A 48 14.89 4.26 3.25
C VAL A 48 15.89 4.94 2.31
N LEU A 49 16.12 4.39 1.12
CA LEU A 49 16.96 5.01 0.10
C LEU A 49 16.39 6.36 -0.33
N GLY A 50 15.07 6.46 -0.54
CA GLY A 50 14.41 7.73 -0.84
C GLY A 50 14.58 8.77 0.26
N LEU A 51 14.43 8.37 1.53
CA LEU A 51 14.66 9.24 2.69
C LEU A 51 16.13 9.65 2.84
N LEU A 52 17.06 8.73 2.59
CA LEU A 52 18.50 9.00 2.63
C LEU A 52 18.95 9.91 1.48
N LEU A 53 18.38 9.75 0.29
CA LEU A 53 18.64 10.67 -0.82
C LEU A 53 18.06 12.05 -0.53
N CYS A 54 16.88 12.13 0.09
CA CYS A 54 16.28 13.39 0.51
C CYS A 54 17.12 14.09 1.59
N SER A 55 17.59 13.35 2.61
CA SER A 55 18.46 13.92 3.64
C SER A 55 19.84 14.29 3.13
N ALA A 56 20.46 13.46 2.29
CA ALA A 56 21.73 13.76 1.64
C ALA A 56 21.62 14.98 0.72
N PHE A 57 20.46 15.19 0.08
CA PHE A 57 20.20 16.39 -0.70
C PHE A 57 20.13 17.63 0.18
N ILE A 58 19.41 17.58 1.31
CA ILE A 58 19.34 18.68 2.28
C ILE A 58 20.72 19.01 2.87
N VAL A 59 21.52 17.99 3.20
CA VAL A 59 22.87 18.17 3.75
C VAL A 59 23.84 18.69 2.67
N GLY A 60 23.75 18.17 1.44
CA GLY A 60 24.62 18.56 0.34
C GLY A 60 24.43 20.02 -0.08
N THR A 61 23.19 20.52 -0.08
CA THR A 61 22.93 21.95 -0.32
C THR A 61 23.47 22.83 0.82
N TRP A 62 23.48 22.32 2.05
CA TRP A 62 24.02 23.02 3.21
C TRP A 62 25.56 23.12 3.17
N ASP A 63 26.24 22.04 2.81
CA ASP A 63 27.71 21.97 2.76
C ASP A 63 28.29 22.81 1.60
N LEU A 64 27.62 22.83 0.44
CA LEU A 64 27.98 23.73 -0.67
C LEU A 64 27.86 25.21 -0.29
N CYS A 65 26.89 25.54 0.56
CA CYS A 65 26.71 26.90 1.07
C CYS A 65 27.82 27.28 2.07
N ALA A 66 28.17 26.36 2.97
CA ALA A 66 29.27 26.53 3.92
C ALA A 66 30.63 26.71 3.21
N GLN A 67 30.90 25.91 2.17
CA GLN A 67 32.12 26.06 1.36
C GLN A 67 32.17 27.39 0.62
N ARG A 68 31.05 27.86 0.06
CA ARG A 68 30.99 29.17 -0.60
C ARG A 68 31.24 30.33 0.36
N LYS A 69 30.67 30.30 1.58
CA LYS A 69 30.95 31.32 2.60
C LYS A 69 32.43 31.35 2.97
N LYS A 70 33.05 30.18 3.12
CA LYS A 70 34.49 30.06 3.41
C LYS A 70 35.36 30.64 2.28
N LEU A 71 35.06 30.32 1.03
CA LEU A 71 35.75 30.85 -0.15
C LEU A 71 35.55 32.36 -0.35
N ALA A 72 34.37 32.89 0.00
CA ALA A 72 34.09 34.33 -0.05
C ALA A 72 34.89 35.10 1.02
N PHE A 73 34.98 34.55 2.23
CA PHE A 73 35.79 35.09 3.32
C PHE A 73 37.30 35.05 3.01
N GLU A 74 37.80 33.97 2.39
CA GLU A 74 39.21 33.90 1.95
C GLU A 74 39.54 34.91 0.84
N ARG A 75 38.55 35.36 0.05
CA ARG A 75 38.74 36.32 -1.05
C ARG A 75 38.71 37.77 -0.57
N ASP A 76 37.88 38.10 0.42
CA ASP A 76 37.77 39.45 0.98
C ASP A 76 37.48 39.38 2.50
N PRO A 77 38.52 39.24 3.34
CA PRO A 77 38.35 39.04 4.78
C PRO A 77 37.97 40.32 5.55
N GLU A 78 38.09 41.50 4.94
CA GLU A 78 37.77 42.78 5.60
C GLU A 78 36.29 43.14 5.48
N ASN A 79 35.61 42.74 4.40
CA ASN A 79 34.18 43.00 4.19
C ASN A 79 33.24 41.86 4.60
N VAL A 80 33.74 40.64 4.82
CA VAL A 80 32.90 39.46 5.09
C VAL A 80 33.06 39.03 6.56
N LYS A 81 31.94 38.97 7.31
CA LYS A 81 31.95 38.51 8.72
C LYS A 81 32.49 37.07 8.82
N SER A 82 33.14 36.77 9.95
CA SER A 82 33.78 35.47 10.19
C SER A 82 32.79 34.30 10.01
N PRO A 83 33.19 33.18 9.38
CA PRO A 83 32.29 32.08 9.01
C PRO A 83 31.66 31.32 10.19
N ASN A 84 32.07 31.62 11.43
CA ASN A 84 31.61 30.93 12.64
C ASN A 84 30.51 31.70 13.39
N LEU A 85 30.13 32.91 12.94
CA LEU A 85 29.13 33.74 13.59
C LEU A 85 27.79 33.57 12.87
N PHE A 86 26.95 32.65 13.36
CA PHE A 86 25.56 32.47 12.88
C PHE A 86 24.68 33.62 13.42
N ASP A 87 24.71 34.78 12.75
CA ASP A 87 23.78 35.88 13.02
C ASP A 87 22.40 35.59 12.40
N VAL A 88 21.32 36.05 13.04
CA VAL A 88 19.93 35.81 12.59
C VAL A 88 19.65 36.46 11.22
N GLU A 89 20.36 37.54 10.88
CA GLU A 89 20.34 38.19 9.55
C GLU A 89 20.90 37.28 8.44
N ASP A 90 21.83 36.38 8.75
CA ASP A 90 22.31 35.36 7.81
C ASP A 90 21.24 34.29 7.54
N MET A 91 20.32 34.09 8.48
CA MET A 91 19.17 33.20 8.31
C MET A 91 18.08 33.86 7.45
N GLU A 92 17.96 35.18 7.51
CA GLU A 92 17.04 35.94 6.65
C GLU A 92 17.56 36.01 5.21
N SER A 93 18.87 36.17 5.01
CA SER A 93 19.51 36.01 3.70
C SER A 93 19.55 34.56 3.19
N MET A 94 19.39 33.56 4.08
CA MET A 94 19.19 32.15 3.70
C MET A 94 17.86 31.91 2.97
N PHE A 95 16.87 32.77 3.22
CA PHE A 95 15.60 32.82 2.49
C PHE A 95 15.57 33.90 1.39
N ASP A 96 16.65 34.69 1.24
CA ASP A 96 16.79 35.58 0.10
C ASP A 96 17.00 34.74 -1.17
N HIS A 97 15.93 34.65 -1.96
CA HIS A 97 15.87 33.90 -3.22
C HIS A 97 16.83 34.40 -4.30
N SER A 98 17.64 35.44 -4.03
CA SER A 98 18.53 36.07 -5.00
C SER A 98 19.74 35.23 -5.44
N HIS A 99 20.17 34.22 -4.66
CA HIS A 99 21.47 33.54 -4.86
C HIS A 99 21.45 32.00 -4.99
N TYR A 100 20.27 31.35 -4.97
CA TYR A 100 20.21 29.95 -5.41
C TYR A 100 20.39 29.89 -6.93
N PRO A 101 21.34 29.11 -7.47
CA PRO A 101 21.34 28.88 -8.91
C PRO A 101 20.04 28.15 -9.25
N ASP A 102 19.13 28.88 -9.92
CA ASP A 102 17.83 28.45 -10.44
C ASP A 102 17.99 27.31 -11.46
N PHE A 103 18.51 26.16 -11.07
CA PHE A 103 18.45 24.98 -11.92
C PHE A 103 17.04 24.42 -11.79
N PRO A 104 16.18 24.58 -12.81
CA PRO A 104 14.79 24.13 -12.76
C PRO A 104 14.68 22.60 -12.65
N VAL A 105 15.80 21.91 -12.87
CA VAL A 105 16.00 20.47 -12.70
C VAL A 105 15.51 19.97 -11.35
N THR A 106 15.73 20.71 -10.25
CA THR A 106 15.32 20.28 -8.91
C THR A 106 13.81 20.13 -8.81
N GLY A 107 13.04 21.10 -9.31
CA GLY A 107 11.59 21.01 -9.25
C GLY A 107 11.01 20.00 -10.26
N TYR A 108 11.67 19.77 -11.40
CA TYR A 108 11.31 18.66 -12.30
C TYR A 108 11.51 17.29 -11.63
N ILE A 109 12.63 17.08 -10.92
CA ILE A 109 12.88 15.83 -10.18
C ILE A 109 11.83 15.64 -9.08
N SER A 110 11.55 16.68 -8.29
CA SER A 110 10.51 16.64 -7.26
C SER A 110 9.14 16.29 -7.84
N ALA A 111 8.75 16.89 -8.97
CA ALA A 111 7.50 16.58 -9.64
C ALA A 111 7.42 15.09 -10.06
N ILE A 112 8.49 14.56 -10.66
CA ILE A 112 8.58 13.14 -11.06
C ILE A 112 8.43 12.22 -9.84
N VAL A 113 9.08 12.54 -8.72
CA VAL A 113 8.99 11.75 -7.48
C VAL A 113 7.56 11.72 -6.96
N PHE A 114 6.88 12.87 -6.89
CA PHE A 114 5.49 12.92 -6.41
C PHE A 114 4.53 12.14 -7.33
N PHE A 115 4.70 12.25 -8.64
CA PHE A 115 3.90 11.45 -9.58
C PHE A 115 4.19 9.95 -9.45
N ALA A 116 5.46 9.55 -9.35
CA ALA A 116 5.84 8.15 -9.20
C ALA A 116 5.32 7.53 -7.90
N VAL A 117 5.39 8.26 -6.79
CA VAL A 117 4.83 7.82 -5.49
C VAL A 117 3.31 7.72 -5.55
N GLY A 118 2.64 8.75 -6.08
CA GLY A 118 1.19 8.74 -6.23
C GLY A 118 0.69 7.57 -7.08
N LEU A 119 1.29 7.36 -8.25
CA LEU A 119 0.95 6.26 -9.15
C LEU A 119 1.29 4.89 -8.54
N GLY A 120 2.46 4.74 -7.91
CA GLY A 120 2.85 3.49 -7.26
C GLY A 120 1.91 3.07 -6.13
N LEU A 121 1.44 4.03 -5.34
CA LEU A 121 0.43 3.78 -4.30
C LEU A 121 -0.95 3.46 -4.89
N PHE A 122 -1.34 4.11 -5.99
CA PHE A 122 -2.63 3.88 -6.64
C PHE A 122 -2.73 2.51 -7.33
N PHE A 123 -1.68 2.10 -8.05
CA PHE A 123 -1.64 0.84 -8.79
C PHE A 123 -1.28 -0.39 -7.92
N HIS A 124 -1.09 -0.21 -6.62
CA HIS A 124 -0.78 -1.31 -5.72
C HIS A 124 -1.96 -2.31 -5.63
N PRO A 125 -1.79 -3.58 -6.05
CA PRO A 125 -2.91 -4.53 -6.25
C PRO A 125 -3.68 -4.88 -4.98
N GLY A 126 -3.12 -4.62 -3.80
CA GLY A 126 -3.73 -4.95 -2.51
C GLY A 126 -4.63 -3.87 -1.87
N LEU A 127 -4.78 -2.67 -2.43
CA LEU A 127 -5.36 -1.54 -1.68
C LEU A 127 -6.65 -0.90 -2.25
N ALA A 128 -6.94 -1.01 -3.55
CA ALA A 128 -8.13 -0.33 -4.11
C ALA A 128 -8.89 -1.09 -5.21
N MET A 129 -8.23 -1.67 -6.21
CA MET A 129 -8.95 -2.01 -7.45
C MET A 129 -9.80 -3.29 -7.36
N MET A 130 -9.36 -4.33 -6.64
CA MET A 130 -10.04 -5.64 -6.65
C MET A 130 -11.45 -5.62 -6.04
N GLY A 131 -11.77 -4.66 -5.18
CA GLY A 131 -13.10 -4.52 -4.57
C GLY A 131 -13.96 -3.39 -5.15
N PHE A 132 -13.39 -2.46 -5.90
CA PHE A 132 -14.09 -1.22 -6.28
C PHE A 132 -15.05 -1.43 -7.46
N GLU A 133 -14.62 -2.18 -8.48
CA GLU A 133 -15.45 -2.46 -9.65
C GLU A 133 -16.68 -3.30 -9.31
N GLY A 134 -16.50 -4.32 -8.47
CA GLY A 134 -17.60 -5.17 -7.99
C GLY A 134 -18.61 -4.38 -7.15
N GLN A 135 -18.12 -3.48 -6.29
CA GLN A 135 -18.99 -2.69 -5.42
C GLN A 135 -19.73 -1.56 -6.16
N ILE A 136 -19.12 -0.91 -7.15
CA ILE A 136 -19.84 0.11 -7.94
C ILE A 136 -20.97 -0.55 -8.74
N LYS A 137 -20.70 -1.69 -9.37
CA LYS A 137 -21.73 -2.44 -10.14
C LYS A 137 -22.83 -2.97 -9.22
N ALA A 138 -22.47 -3.43 -8.02
CA ALA A 138 -23.42 -3.94 -7.02
C ALA A 138 -24.46 -2.92 -6.55
N LYS A 139 -24.23 -1.60 -6.69
CA LYS A 139 -25.26 -0.59 -6.39
C LYS A 139 -26.52 -0.74 -7.25
N SER A 140 -26.37 -1.26 -8.47
CA SER A 140 -27.47 -1.43 -9.43
C SER A 140 -28.05 -2.84 -9.47
N TRP A 141 -27.49 -3.76 -8.67
CA TRP A 141 -27.91 -5.15 -8.66
C TRP A 141 -29.25 -5.33 -7.93
N PRO A 142 -30.12 -6.22 -8.42
CA PRO A 142 -31.35 -6.60 -7.72
C PRO A 142 -31.05 -7.21 -6.36
N THR A 143 -31.99 -7.02 -5.44
CA THR A 143 -31.87 -7.43 -4.03
C THR A 143 -32.81 -8.59 -3.72
N VAL A 144 -32.36 -9.48 -2.85
CA VAL A 144 -33.18 -10.57 -2.29
C VAL A 144 -32.94 -10.68 -0.78
N GLU A 145 -33.95 -11.13 -0.04
CA GLU A 145 -33.80 -11.43 1.39
C GLU A 145 -33.11 -12.79 1.57
N GLY A 146 -32.11 -12.81 2.44
CA GLY A 146 -31.39 -14.01 2.85
C GLY A 146 -31.28 -14.11 4.37
N VAL A 147 -30.70 -15.21 4.84
CA VAL A 147 -30.51 -15.49 6.27
C VAL A 147 -29.07 -15.89 6.55
N VAL A 148 -28.54 -15.44 7.68
CA VAL A 148 -27.23 -15.89 8.19
C VAL A 148 -27.36 -17.33 8.69
N VAL A 149 -26.76 -18.29 7.98
CA VAL A 149 -26.74 -19.70 8.36
C VAL A 149 -25.69 -19.98 9.43
N HIS A 150 -24.52 -19.34 9.32
CA HIS A 150 -23.42 -19.54 10.26
C HIS A 150 -22.61 -18.27 10.47
N SER A 151 -22.15 -18.05 11.71
CA SER A 151 -21.29 -16.93 12.05
C SER A 151 -20.37 -17.31 13.21
N ARG A 152 -19.09 -17.50 12.93
CA ARG A 152 -18.06 -17.93 13.89
C ARG A 152 -16.77 -17.17 13.69
N VAL A 153 -16.05 -16.91 14.78
CA VAL A 153 -14.66 -16.43 14.72
C VAL A 153 -13.75 -17.64 14.90
N LEU A 154 -12.89 -17.87 13.93
CA LEU A 154 -11.80 -18.84 13.99
C LEU A 154 -10.53 -18.11 14.40
N GLU A 155 -9.87 -18.62 15.44
CA GLU A 155 -8.53 -18.19 15.82
C GLU A 155 -7.56 -19.21 15.21
N HIS A 156 -6.71 -18.76 14.29
CA HIS A 156 -5.62 -19.57 13.77
C HIS A 156 -4.48 -19.55 14.80
N PRO A 157 -4.16 -20.69 15.46
CA PRO A 157 -3.12 -20.74 16.48
C PRO A 157 -1.69 -20.64 15.90
N ILE A 158 -1.55 -20.51 14.58
CA ILE A 158 -0.26 -20.54 13.90
C ILE A 158 0.29 -19.11 13.78
N PRO A 159 1.47 -18.79 14.35
CA PRO A 159 2.05 -17.45 14.34
C PRO A 159 2.43 -16.90 12.95
N SER A 160 2.35 -17.72 11.90
CA SER A 160 2.84 -17.37 10.55
C SER A 160 1.95 -16.36 9.82
N THR A 161 0.69 -16.21 10.22
CA THR A 161 -0.22 -15.22 9.66
C THR A 161 -0.28 -14.01 10.57
N ASN A 162 0.10 -12.83 10.08
CA ASN A 162 0.02 -11.54 10.78
C ASN A 162 -1.45 -11.09 11.05
N ARG A 163 -2.42 -12.01 10.94
CA ARG A 163 -3.88 -11.86 11.08
C ARG A 163 -4.48 -13.17 11.63
N PRO A 164 -4.33 -13.46 12.94
CA PRO A 164 -4.74 -14.75 13.50
C PRO A 164 -6.26 -14.91 13.66
N TYR A 165 -7.04 -13.84 13.55
CA TYR A 165 -8.50 -13.90 13.74
C TYR A 165 -9.22 -13.84 12.40
N LYS A 166 -9.98 -14.88 12.05
CA LYS A 166 -10.82 -14.92 10.84
C LYS A 166 -12.30 -15.06 11.20
N ALA A 167 -13.17 -14.23 10.63
CA ALA A 167 -14.61 -14.47 10.73
C ALA A 167 -15.05 -15.37 9.57
N GLU A 168 -15.72 -16.47 9.90
CA GLU A 168 -16.38 -17.35 8.96
C GLU A 168 -17.88 -17.05 9.01
N LEU A 169 -18.41 -16.58 7.89
CA LEU A 169 -19.80 -16.19 7.73
C LEU A 169 -20.38 -17.01 6.58
N LEU A 170 -21.56 -17.60 6.78
CA LEU A 170 -22.29 -18.31 5.73
C LEU A 170 -23.70 -17.75 5.65
N PHE A 171 -24.09 -17.29 4.48
CA PHE A 171 -25.40 -16.74 4.19
C PHE A 171 -26.10 -17.64 3.17
N ARG A 172 -27.42 -17.74 3.29
CA ARG A 172 -28.27 -18.45 2.32
C ARG A 172 -29.34 -17.52 1.80
N TYR A 173 -29.58 -17.59 0.50
CA TYR A 173 -30.63 -16.84 -0.18
C TYR A 173 -31.19 -17.67 -1.33
N GLU A 174 -32.36 -17.30 -1.82
CA GLU A 174 -33.07 -18.03 -2.87
C GLU A 174 -33.40 -17.10 -4.01
N VAL A 175 -33.00 -17.45 -5.23
CA VAL A 175 -33.31 -16.70 -6.45
C VAL A 175 -33.96 -17.67 -7.43
N ASP A 176 -35.15 -17.32 -7.92
CA ASP A 176 -35.94 -18.11 -8.87
C ASP A 176 -36.13 -19.58 -8.46
N GLY A 177 -36.40 -19.83 -7.16
CA GLY A 177 -36.62 -21.18 -6.63
C GLY A 177 -35.35 -22.00 -6.40
N LYS A 178 -34.15 -21.41 -6.57
CA LYS A 178 -32.86 -22.06 -6.32
C LYS A 178 -32.16 -21.43 -5.13
N SER A 179 -31.73 -22.27 -4.18
CA SER A 179 -30.95 -21.82 -3.03
C SER A 179 -29.47 -21.67 -3.38
N TYR A 180 -28.89 -20.53 -3.01
CA TYR A 180 -27.48 -20.20 -3.14
C TYR A 180 -26.88 -19.91 -1.76
N ASN A 181 -25.58 -20.16 -1.63
CA ASN A 181 -24.82 -19.83 -0.43
C ASN A 181 -23.76 -18.78 -0.75
N LEU A 182 -23.54 -17.85 0.17
CA LEU A 182 -22.50 -16.83 0.12
C LEU A 182 -21.64 -16.96 1.37
N ASP A 183 -20.33 -17.03 1.17
CA ASP A 183 -19.29 -17.22 2.19
C ASP A 183 -18.55 -15.93 2.55
N GLU A 184 -18.62 -14.91 1.67
CA GLU A 184 -18.03 -13.60 1.90
C GLU A 184 -19.08 -12.49 1.78
N PRO A 185 -19.28 -11.65 2.82
CA PRO A 185 -20.23 -10.53 2.77
C PRO A 185 -19.75 -9.37 1.90
N TYR A 186 -18.43 -9.29 1.64
CA TYR A 186 -17.77 -8.26 0.84
C TYR A 186 -16.98 -8.90 -0.28
N ARG A 187 -17.14 -8.43 -1.51
CA ARG A 187 -16.34 -8.90 -2.64
C ARG A 187 -14.89 -8.38 -2.54
N GLY A 188 -13.93 -9.30 -2.48
CA GLY A 188 -12.50 -9.00 -2.52
C GLY A 188 -11.92 -8.47 -1.20
N GLN A 189 -12.63 -8.61 -0.07
CA GLN A 189 -12.08 -8.30 1.25
C GLN A 189 -11.89 -9.57 2.07
N SER A 190 -10.66 -9.78 2.52
CA SER A 190 -10.36 -10.84 3.48
C SER A 190 -10.96 -10.52 4.85
N LEU A 191 -11.86 -11.37 5.35
CA LEU A 191 -12.40 -11.36 6.73
C LEU A 191 -11.38 -11.85 7.78
N SER A 192 -10.13 -11.41 7.65
CA SER A 192 -9.05 -11.78 8.57
C SER A 192 -8.44 -10.51 9.16
N TRP A 193 -8.30 -10.48 10.48
CA TRP A 193 -7.82 -9.34 11.25
C TRP A 193 -6.69 -9.74 12.18
N ARG A 194 -5.88 -8.72 12.51
CA ARG A 194 -4.77 -8.83 13.47
C ARG A 194 -5.24 -8.76 14.92
N ASP A 195 -6.39 -8.14 15.15
CA ASP A 195 -7.02 -7.96 16.44
C ASP A 195 -8.35 -8.73 16.50
N ASN A 196 -8.59 -9.36 17.64
CA ASN A 196 -9.78 -10.15 17.94
C ASN A 196 -11.04 -9.27 17.99
N MET A 197 -10.91 -8.03 18.47
CA MET A 197 -12.04 -7.10 18.59
C MET A 197 -12.73 -6.86 17.25
N SER A 198 -11.95 -6.77 16.17
CA SER A 198 -12.49 -6.54 14.83
C SER A 198 -13.28 -7.74 14.30
N ALA A 199 -12.79 -8.97 14.54
CA ALA A 199 -13.49 -10.18 14.15
C ALA A 199 -14.79 -10.39 14.94
N TYR A 200 -14.76 -10.14 16.26
CA TYR A 200 -15.96 -10.19 17.09
C TYR A 200 -16.98 -9.10 16.76
N LYS A 201 -16.52 -7.90 16.40
CA LYS A 201 -17.39 -6.82 15.94
C LYS A 201 -18.16 -7.24 14.69
N GLU A 202 -17.50 -7.89 13.74
CA GLU A 202 -18.16 -8.39 12.52
C GLU A 202 -19.16 -9.51 12.81
N ARG A 203 -18.79 -10.48 13.66
CA ARG A 203 -19.71 -11.52 14.16
C ARG A 203 -20.93 -10.92 14.85
N SER A 204 -20.75 -9.85 15.61
CA SER A 204 -21.85 -9.20 16.34
C SER A 204 -22.88 -8.54 15.41
N ARG A 205 -22.44 -8.11 14.22
CA ARG A 205 -23.29 -7.54 13.16
C ARG A 205 -24.09 -8.62 12.45
N TYR A 206 -23.45 -9.74 12.10
CA TYR A 206 -24.09 -10.86 11.41
C TYR A 206 -24.32 -12.02 12.37
N LYS A 207 -25.39 -11.93 13.16
CA LYS A 207 -25.80 -13.02 14.06
C LYS A 207 -26.48 -14.13 13.25
N THR A 208 -26.22 -15.39 13.59
CA THR A 208 -26.93 -16.54 13.03
C THR A 208 -28.44 -16.35 13.14
N GLY A 209 -29.16 -16.58 12.04
CA GLY A 209 -30.62 -16.41 11.94
C GLY A 209 -31.09 -14.98 11.67
N ALA A 210 -30.19 -13.99 11.63
CA ALA A 210 -30.59 -12.64 11.27
C ALA A 210 -30.96 -12.53 9.78
N PRO A 211 -32.00 -11.75 9.43
CA PRO A 211 -32.30 -11.43 8.04
C PRO A 211 -31.24 -10.48 7.48
N VAL A 212 -30.84 -10.68 6.22
CA VAL A 212 -29.88 -9.84 5.51
C VAL A 212 -30.37 -9.56 4.09
N THR A 213 -30.12 -8.36 3.58
CA THR A 213 -30.37 -8.01 2.18
C THR A 213 -29.14 -8.34 1.34
N ILE A 214 -29.32 -9.17 0.31
CA ILE A 214 -28.24 -9.62 -0.57
C ILE A 214 -28.46 -9.05 -1.96
N HIS A 215 -27.45 -8.38 -2.50
CA HIS A 215 -27.41 -7.91 -3.88
C HIS A 215 -26.79 -8.99 -4.76
N TYR A 216 -27.49 -9.47 -5.79
CA TYR A 216 -27.00 -10.52 -6.68
C TYR A 216 -26.90 -10.04 -8.13
N GLU A 217 -25.93 -10.57 -8.87
CA GLU A 217 -25.78 -10.25 -10.29
C GLU A 217 -26.87 -10.96 -11.12
N PRO A 218 -27.70 -10.24 -11.92
CA PRO A 218 -28.81 -10.84 -12.66
C PRO A 218 -28.40 -11.95 -13.63
N GLY A 219 -27.20 -11.83 -14.22
CA GLY A 219 -26.65 -12.81 -15.16
C GLY A 219 -25.93 -13.98 -14.49
N ASN A 220 -25.59 -13.87 -13.20
CA ASN A 220 -24.91 -14.90 -12.45
C ASN A 220 -25.24 -14.81 -10.95
N PRO A 221 -26.28 -15.51 -10.48
CA PRO A 221 -26.71 -15.45 -9.08
C PRO A 221 -25.63 -15.90 -8.09
N TYR A 222 -24.62 -16.68 -8.49
CA TYR A 222 -23.48 -17.02 -7.62
C TYR A 222 -22.65 -15.81 -7.20
N ASN A 223 -22.73 -14.71 -7.96
CA ASN A 223 -22.03 -13.48 -7.64
C ASN A 223 -22.96 -12.56 -6.84
N ALA A 224 -22.77 -12.54 -5.52
CA ALA A 224 -23.59 -11.76 -4.61
C ALA A 224 -22.77 -11.03 -3.55
N THR A 225 -23.30 -9.94 -3.00
CA THR A 225 -22.66 -9.14 -1.95
C THR A 225 -23.71 -8.56 -1.00
N ILE A 226 -23.38 -8.43 0.28
CA ILE A 226 -24.32 -7.95 1.31
C ILE A 226 -24.16 -6.46 1.51
N GLU A 227 -22.92 -5.98 1.60
CA GLU A 227 -22.64 -4.57 1.82
C GLU A 227 -21.93 -3.96 0.62
N VAL A 228 -22.60 -2.98 0.01
CA VAL A 228 -21.98 -2.09 -0.97
C VAL A 228 -21.35 -0.91 -0.23
N LYS A 229 -20.28 -1.16 0.55
CA LYS A 229 -19.57 -0.12 1.30
C LYS A 229 -18.18 0.10 0.74
N LEU A 230 -18.03 1.20 0.01
CA LEU A 230 -16.73 1.76 -0.31
C LEU A 230 -15.94 1.93 1.00
N SER A 231 -14.83 1.21 1.11
CA SER A 231 -13.97 1.30 2.29
C SER A 231 -13.49 2.75 2.44
N MET A 232 -13.54 3.28 3.67
CA MET A 232 -12.97 4.60 3.98
C MET A 232 -11.51 4.71 3.53
N TRP A 233 -10.78 3.59 3.57
CA TRP A 233 -9.41 3.50 3.09
C TRP A 233 -9.28 3.77 1.58
N SER A 234 -10.23 3.30 0.77
CA SER A 234 -10.24 3.59 -0.68
C SER A 234 -10.42 5.08 -0.93
N ILE A 235 -11.29 5.76 -0.16
CA ILE A 235 -11.50 7.21 -0.28
C ILE A 235 -10.22 7.98 0.07
N VAL A 236 -9.56 7.62 1.18
CA VAL A 236 -8.29 8.23 1.60
C VAL A 236 -7.21 8.07 0.53
N GLN A 237 -7.16 6.93 -0.15
CA GLN A 237 -6.18 6.69 -1.22
C GLN A 237 -6.38 7.63 -2.42
N PHE A 238 -7.63 7.89 -2.83
CA PHE A 238 -7.91 8.88 -3.88
C PHE A 238 -7.46 10.29 -3.46
N TRP A 239 -7.63 10.65 -2.20
CA TRP A 239 -7.14 11.93 -1.67
C TRP A 239 -5.61 12.01 -1.64
N ILE A 240 -4.92 10.94 -1.25
CA ILE A 240 -3.46 10.87 -1.29
C ILE A 240 -2.95 11.00 -2.73
N LEU A 241 -3.57 10.31 -3.70
CA LEU A 241 -3.22 10.45 -5.11
C LEU A 241 -3.45 11.90 -5.59
N ALA A 242 -4.63 12.47 -5.31
CA ALA A 242 -4.95 13.84 -5.70
C ALA A 242 -3.95 14.84 -5.09
N PHE A 243 -3.54 14.62 -3.84
CA PHE A 243 -2.54 15.43 -3.17
C PHE A 243 -1.15 15.30 -3.81
N CYS A 244 -0.70 14.08 -4.12
CA CYS A 244 0.55 13.86 -4.83
C CYS A 244 0.55 14.50 -6.22
N ILE A 245 -0.56 14.39 -6.96
CA ILE A 245 -0.73 15.02 -8.26
C ILE A 245 -0.68 16.54 -8.14
N TYR A 246 -1.40 17.10 -7.17
CA TYR A 246 -1.40 18.54 -6.90
C TYR A 246 0.01 19.05 -6.63
N LEU A 247 0.77 18.39 -5.73
CA LEU A 247 2.16 18.74 -5.45
C LEU A 247 3.04 18.58 -6.70
N GLY A 248 2.88 17.50 -7.45
CA GLY A 248 3.62 17.31 -8.71
C GLY A 248 3.42 18.47 -9.69
N PHE A 249 2.18 18.95 -9.84
CA PHE A 249 1.88 20.10 -10.69
C PHE A 249 2.40 21.43 -10.17
N THR A 250 2.37 21.70 -8.85
CA THR A 250 2.92 22.94 -8.30
C THR A 250 4.43 23.02 -8.50
N PHE A 251 5.16 21.92 -8.27
CA PHE A 251 6.60 21.84 -8.53
C PHE A 251 6.92 21.95 -10.03
N LEU A 252 6.12 21.31 -10.89
CA LEU A 252 6.28 21.42 -12.33
C LEU A 252 6.07 22.87 -12.82
N ALA A 253 4.97 23.51 -12.39
CA ALA A 253 4.67 24.90 -12.74
C ALA A 253 5.77 25.86 -12.28
N GLY A 254 6.22 25.74 -11.02
CA GLY A 254 7.33 26.55 -10.50
C GLY A 254 8.61 26.38 -11.32
N SER A 255 8.94 25.14 -11.70
CA SER A 255 10.12 24.83 -12.52
C SER A 255 10.04 25.42 -13.93
N THR A 256 8.86 25.35 -14.56
CA THR A 256 8.65 25.95 -15.89
C THR A 256 8.77 27.48 -15.84
N GLN A 257 8.24 28.12 -14.79
CA GLN A 257 8.34 29.56 -14.60
C GLN A 257 9.80 29.99 -14.37
N GLN A 258 10.57 29.24 -13.59
CA GLN A 258 12.01 29.48 -13.41
C GLN A 258 12.78 29.32 -14.72
N THR A 259 12.50 28.25 -15.48
CA THR A 259 13.12 28.00 -16.79
C THR A 259 12.86 29.16 -17.75
N TRP A 260 11.63 29.66 -17.79
CA TRP A 260 11.23 30.77 -18.65
C TRP A 260 12.02 32.05 -18.31
N ARG A 261 12.11 32.40 -17.03
CA ARG A 261 12.88 33.57 -16.55
C ARG A 261 14.37 33.44 -16.89
N PHE A 262 14.93 32.24 -16.73
CA PHE A 262 16.33 31.98 -17.08
C PHE A 262 16.60 32.20 -18.58
N ILE A 263 15.72 31.71 -19.45
CA ILE A 263 15.85 31.88 -20.92
C ILE A 263 15.76 33.37 -21.29
N GLN A 264 14.82 34.13 -20.70
CA GLN A 264 14.71 35.57 -20.92
C GLN A 264 15.99 36.32 -20.51
N SER A 265 16.57 36.00 -19.34
CA SER A 265 17.80 36.64 -18.83
C SER A 265 19.05 36.45 -19.72
N ARG A 266 19.03 35.46 -20.60
CA ARG A 266 20.09 35.21 -21.59
C ARG A 266 19.84 35.87 -22.93
N LYS A 267 18.58 36.19 -23.24
CA LYS A 267 18.22 36.88 -24.48
C LYS A 267 18.50 38.39 -24.40
N ASP A 268 18.50 38.92 -23.17
CA ASP A 268 18.74 40.34 -22.88
C ASP A 268 20.22 40.67 -22.61
N ARG A 269 21.13 39.68 -22.70
CA ARG A 269 22.59 39.82 -22.58
C ARG A 269 23.27 39.63 -23.93
#